data_AF-A0A7S2UD18-F1
#
_entry.id   AF-A0A7S2UD18-F1
#
_cell.length_a   1.000
_cell.length_b   1.000
_cell.length_c   1.000
_cell.angle_alpha   90.00
_cell.angle_beta   90.00
_cell.angle_gamma   90.00
#
_symmetry.space_group_name_H-M   'P 1'
#
loop_
_entity.id
_entity.type
_entity.pdbx_description
1 polymer ?
#
loop_
_entity_poly.entity_id
_entity_poly.type
_entity_poly.pdbx_seq_one_letter_code
_entity_poly.pdbx_strand_id
1 'polypeptide(L)'
;MEKAELRYMTYGQLNEARDNVLVVCHALTGNASLHSWWGDLLGPGRAFDTSKYFIVCSNVLGSCYGSTHPTSMDFPDISVQDTVRIQLRMLRDELGVQSIKCVVGGSFGGMQAVEYAAQAGTITS
;
A
#
# COMPACT_ATOMS: atom_id res chain seq x y z
N MET A 1 10.82 1.00 20.32
CA MET A 1 10.84 0.45 18.95
C MET A 1 11.32 1.56 18.04
N GLU A 2 12.27 1.28 17.15
CA GLU A 2 12.56 2.18 16.02
C GLU A 2 11.30 2.38 15.17
N LYS A 3 11.20 3.52 14.49
CA LYS A 3 10.07 3.79 13.60
C LYS A 3 10.14 2.84 12.41
N ALA A 4 9.12 1.99 12.27
CA ALA A 4 8.93 1.21 11.06
C ALA A 4 8.44 2.13 9.94
N GLU A 5 9.22 2.25 8.87
CA GLU A 5 8.93 3.09 7.70
C GLU A 5 8.65 2.19 6.49
N LEU A 6 7.69 2.60 5.65
CA LEU A 6 7.38 1.93 4.39
C LEU A 6 7.74 2.85 3.24
N ARG A 7 8.52 2.35 2.29
CA ARG A 7 8.68 3.04 1.01
C ARG A 7 7.43 2.82 0.17
N TYR A 8 6.86 3.89 -0.35
CA TYR A 8 5.73 3.84 -1.28
C TYR A 8 5.95 4.73 -2.51
N MET A 9 5.13 4.49 -3.53
CA MET A 9 4.95 5.38 -4.67
C MET A 9 3.46 5.70 -4.84
N THR A 10 3.18 6.88 -5.34
CA THR A 10 1.83 7.36 -5.62
C THR A 10 1.69 7.75 -7.09
N TYR A 11 0.49 7.58 -7.65
CA TYR A 11 0.17 7.92 -9.04
C TYR A 11 -1.22 8.56 -9.10
N GLY A 12 -1.41 9.56 -9.97
CA GLY A 12 -2.63 10.38 -9.98
C GLY A 12 -2.62 11.45 -8.89
N GLN A 13 -3.81 11.92 -8.49
CA GLN A 13 -3.99 12.99 -7.50
C GLN A 13 -5.09 12.65 -6.50
N LEU A 14 -4.84 12.94 -5.22
CA LEU A 14 -5.82 12.82 -4.14
C LEU A 14 -6.84 13.97 -4.27
N ASN A 15 -8.13 13.63 -4.29
CA ASN A 15 -9.19 14.63 -4.39
C ASN A 15 -9.43 15.36 -3.05
N GLU A 16 -10.20 16.45 -3.08
CA GLU A 16 -10.52 17.25 -1.88
C GLU A 16 -11.20 16.45 -0.78
N ALA A 17 -12.08 15.51 -1.15
CA ALA A 17 -12.75 14.59 -0.23
C ALA A 17 -11.81 13.49 0.34
N ARG A 18 -10.61 13.34 -0.22
CA ARG A 18 -9.59 12.33 0.11
C ARG A 18 -10.14 10.90 0.13
N ASP A 19 -11.05 10.62 -0.80
CA ASP A 19 -11.85 9.40 -0.87
C ASP A 19 -11.62 8.59 -2.15
N ASN A 20 -10.84 9.10 -3.12
CA ASN A 20 -10.57 8.48 -4.42
C ASN A 20 -9.37 7.50 -4.42
N VAL A 21 -9.07 6.87 -3.29
CA VAL A 21 -7.83 6.10 -3.13
C VAL A 21 -7.97 4.65 -3.60
N LEU A 22 -6.98 4.18 -4.35
CA LEU A 22 -6.84 2.79 -4.79
C LEU A 22 -5.49 2.25 -4.30
N VAL A 23 -5.51 1.25 -3.42
CA VAL A 23 -4.28 0.62 -2.92
C VAL A 23 -3.93 -0.59 -3.79
N VAL A 24 -2.68 -0.67 -4.25
CA VAL A 24 -2.16 -1.84 -4.98
C VAL A 24 -1.10 -2.55 -4.14
N CYS A 25 -1.39 -3.79 -3.76
CA CYS A 25 -0.52 -4.64 -2.95
C CYS A 25 0.31 -5.57 -3.84
N HIS A 26 1.64 -5.49 -3.73
CA HIS A 26 2.53 -6.33 -4.55
C HIS A 26 2.65 -7.77 -4.03
N ALA A 27 2.97 -8.71 -4.92
CA ALA A 27 3.29 -10.10 -4.57
C ALA A 27 4.69 -10.21 -3.93
N LEU A 28 5.08 -11.38 -3.40
CA LEU A 28 6.26 -11.57 -2.54
C LEU A 28 7.56 -10.90 -3.01
N THR A 29 7.85 -10.95 -4.32
CA THR A 29 9.08 -10.39 -4.94
C THR A 29 8.86 -9.05 -5.66
N GLY A 30 7.66 -8.47 -5.54
CA GLY A 30 7.34 -7.16 -6.10
C GLY A 30 7.89 -6.00 -5.25
N ASN A 31 7.56 -4.77 -5.66
CA ASN A 31 7.93 -3.55 -4.95
C ASN A 31 6.96 -2.40 -5.28
N ALA A 32 7.09 -1.27 -4.57
CA ALA A 32 6.28 -0.05 -4.71
C ALA A 32 6.22 0.54 -6.14
N SER A 33 7.17 0.21 -7.01
CA SER A 33 7.24 0.67 -8.39
C SER A 33 6.23 -0.07 -9.27
N LEU A 34 4.93 0.16 -9.05
CA LEU A 34 3.82 -0.47 -9.79
C LEU A 34 4.04 -0.46 -11.32
N HIS A 35 4.59 0.62 -11.86
CA HIS A 35 4.91 0.76 -13.27
C HIS A 35 5.89 -0.29 -13.80
N SER A 36 6.74 -0.89 -12.96
CA SER A 36 7.75 -1.88 -13.37
C SER A 36 7.21 -3.31 -13.50
N TRP A 37 5.97 -3.58 -13.06
CA TRP A 37 5.40 -4.93 -13.06
C TRP A 37 3.91 -5.00 -13.47
N TRP A 38 3.16 -3.90 -13.37
CA TRP A 38 1.81 -3.72 -13.94
C TRP A 38 1.68 -2.38 -14.71
N GLY A 39 2.76 -1.92 -15.36
CA GLY A 39 2.80 -0.65 -16.08
C GLY A 39 1.73 -0.48 -17.16
N ASP A 40 1.43 -1.51 -17.96
CA ASP A 40 0.41 -1.45 -19.01
C ASP A 40 -1.03 -1.24 -18.48
N LEU A 41 -1.24 -1.54 -17.19
CA LEU A 41 -2.51 -1.34 -16.49
C LEU A 41 -2.62 0.05 -15.86
N LEU A 42 -1.54 0.85 -15.86
CA LEU A 42 -1.44 2.12 -15.15
C LEU A 42 -1.48 3.31 -16.11
N GLY A 43 -2.37 4.26 -15.86
CA GLY A 43 -2.45 5.52 -16.60
C GLY A 43 -3.88 5.92 -16.97
N PRO A 44 -4.08 7.08 -17.63
CA PRO A 44 -5.41 7.61 -17.97
C PRO A 44 -6.24 6.60 -18.78
N GLY A 45 -7.44 6.28 -18.29
CA GLY A 45 -8.35 5.33 -18.95
C GLY A 45 -7.92 3.85 -18.89
N ARG A 46 -6.87 3.51 -18.13
CA ARG A 46 -6.45 2.11 -17.87
C ARG A 46 -7.16 1.54 -16.63
N ALA A 47 -6.83 0.31 -16.24
CA ALA A 47 -7.43 -0.35 -15.08
C ALA A 47 -7.09 0.40 -13.76
N PHE A 48 -5.84 0.85 -13.62
CA PHE A 48 -5.41 1.79 -12.59
C PHE A 48 -5.43 3.20 -13.18
N ASP A 49 -6.64 3.77 -13.28
CA ASP A 49 -6.90 5.05 -13.94
C ASP A 49 -6.40 6.24 -13.12
N THR A 50 -5.20 6.73 -13.45
CA THR A 50 -4.56 7.88 -12.78
C THR A 50 -5.28 9.22 -13.01
N SER A 51 -6.27 9.27 -13.91
CA SER A 51 -7.14 10.45 -14.08
C SER A 51 -8.32 10.49 -13.11
N LYS A 52 -8.61 9.38 -12.42
CA LYS A 52 -9.73 9.24 -11.48
C LYS A 52 -9.28 8.95 -10.06
N TYR A 53 -8.26 8.10 -9.90
CA TYR A 53 -7.85 7.57 -8.61
C TYR A 53 -6.48 8.10 -8.17
N PHE A 54 -6.32 8.26 -6.87
CA PHE A 54 -5.03 8.35 -6.22
C PHE A 54 -4.56 6.95 -5.90
N ILE A 55 -3.65 6.42 -6.72
CA ILE A 55 -3.17 5.05 -6.62
C ILE A 55 -1.93 5.02 -5.73
N VAL A 56 -1.94 4.19 -4.69
CA VAL A 56 -0.83 4.02 -3.74
C VAL A 56 -0.33 2.58 -3.80
N CYS A 57 0.97 2.40 -3.98
CA CYS A 57 1.63 1.10 -3.86
C CYS A 57 2.82 1.23 -2.90
N SER A 58 2.80 0.48 -1.79
CA SER A 58 3.93 0.43 -0.85
C SER A 58 4.67 -0.89 -1.00
N ASN A 59 5.96 -0.85 -0.66
CA ASN A 59 6.69 -2.03 -0.25
C ASN A 59 6.03 -2.62 1.01
N VAL A 60 6.18 -3.93 1.23
CA VAL A 60 5.80 -4.57 2.50
C VAL A 60 6.82 -4.23 3.60
N LEU A 61 6.50 -4.56 4.87
CA LEU A 61 7.49 -4.49 5.93
C LEU A 61 8.54 -5.62 5.70
N GLY A 62 9.84 -5.38 5.99
CA GLY A 62 10.91 -6.35 5.71
C GLY A 62 11.39 -6.44 4.25
N SER A 63 10.71 -5.78 3.30
CA SER A 63 10.74 -6.00 1.83
C SER A 63 12.05 -5.76 1.03
N CYS A 64 13.22 -5.57 1.67
CA CYS A 64 14.53 -5.16 1.13
C CYS A 64 14.65 -3.91 0.20
N TYR A 65 13.57 -3.48 -0.48
CA TYR A 65 13.56 -2.41 -1.49
C TYR A 65 13.38 -0.97 -0.96
N GLY A 66 13.51 -0.75 0.36
CA GLY A 66 13.58 0.57 1.01
C GLY A 66 12.59 0.84 2.15
N SER A 67 11.87 -0.17 2.64
CA SER A 67 11.17 -0.10 3.94
C SER A 67 12.15 -0.33 5.10
N THR A 68 11.68 -0.46 6.34
CA THR A 68 12.48 -1.08 7.41
C THR A 68 12.69 -2.58 7.10
N HIS A 69 13.93 -3.07 7.22
CA HIS A 69 14.31 -4.47 6.91
C HIS A 69 15.32 -5.06 7.90
N PRO A 70 15.54 -6.40 7.90
CA PRO A 70 16.42 -7.09 8.85
C PRO A 70 17.94 -6.80 8.74
N THR A 71 18.38 -5.85 7.93
CA THR A 71 19.81 -5.53 7.75
C THR A 71 20.44 -4.80 8.94
N SER A 72 19.67 -4.54 10.01
CA SER A 72 20.12 -3.88 11.25
C SER A 72 19.35 -4.39 12.47
N MET A 73 19.92 -5.39 13.17
CA MET A 73 19.47 -5.98 14.45
C MET A 73 18.09 -6.69 14.46
N ASP A 74 17.82 -7.35 15.60
CA ASP A 74 16.68 -8.25 15.89
C ASP A 74 15.36 -7.78 15.26
N PHE A 75 15.08 -8.29 14.06
CA PHE A 75 13.85 -8.05 13.35
C PHE A 75 12.83 -9.12 13.77
N PRO A 76 11.70 -8.74 14.37
CA PRO A 76 10.71 -9.72 14.84
C PRO A 76 10.06 -10.45 13.67
N ASP A 77 9.45 -11.60 13.95
CA ASP A 77 8.52 -12.22 13.02
C ASP A 77 7.37 -11.24 12.73
N ILE A 78 7.22 -10.85 11.47
CA ILE A 78 6.19 -9.90 11.01
C ILE A 78 5.08 -10.64 10.27
N SER A 79 3.83 -10.23 10.50
CA SER A 79 2.68 -10.77 9.78
C SER A 79 2.23 -9.86 8.63
N VAL A 80 1.36 -10.40 7.76
CA VAL A 80 0.60 -9.61 6.80
C VAL A 80 -0.24 -8.54 7.51
N GLN A 81 -0.74 -8.85 8.71
CA GLN A 81 -1.58 -7.96 9.53
C GLN A 81 -0.79 -6.74 10.00
N ASP A 82 0.47 -6.91 10.35
CA ASP A 82 1.37 -5.81 10.76
C ASP A 82 1.72 -4.91 9.58
N THR A 83 1.97 -5.52 8.40
CA THR A 83 2.18 -4.77 7.16
C THR A 83 0.96 -3.91 6.82
N VAL A 84 -0.23 -4.50 6.78
CA VAL A 84 -1.49 -3.78 6.49
C VAL A 84 -1.76 -2.69 7.53
N ARG A 85 -1.53 -2.97 8.82
CA ARG A 85 -1.70 -1.99 9.91
C ARG A 85 -0.80 -0.77 9.75
N ILE A 86 0.45 -0.94 9.28
CA ILE A 86 1.36 0.18 9.02
C ILE A 86 0.98 0.90 7.72
N GLN A 87 0.57 0.17 6.67
CA GLN A 87 0.07 0.79 5.44
C GLN A 87 -1.16 1.66 5.70
N LEU A 88 -2.12 1.19 6.51
CA LEU A 88 -3.29 1.96 6.94
C LEU A 88 -2.91 3.22 7.73
N ARG A 89 -1.92 3.14 8.63
CA ARG A 89 -1.38 4.30 9.34
C ARG A 89 -0.73 5.30 8.40
N MET A 90 0.12 4.86 7.47
CA MET A 90 0.74 5.74 6.47
C MET A 90 -0.32 6.43 5.58
N LEU A 91 -1.34 5.70 5.12
CA LEU A 91 -2.45 6.28 4.36
C LEU A 91 -3.19 7.36 5.16
N ARG A 92 -3.53 7.10 6.43
CA ARG A 92 -4.27 8.05 7.28
C ARG A 92 -3.41 9.22 7.76
N ASP A 93 -2.25 8.94 8.34
CA ASP A 93 -1.44 9.88 9.12
C ASP A 93 -0.46 10.70 8.26
N GLU A 94 0.05 10.14 7.16
CA GLU A 94 0.95 10.85 6.24
C GLU A 94 0.22 11.42 5.01
N LEU A 95 -0.62 10.59 4.37
CA LEU A 95 -1.33 10.96 3.13
C LEU A 95 -2.72 11.58 3.40
N GLY A 96 -3.21 11.54 4.64
CA GLY A 96 -4.49 12.14 5.06
C GLY A 96 -5.73 11.44 4.50
N VAL A 97 -5.60 10.22 3.99
CA VAL A 97 -6.66 9.46 3.33
C VAL A 97 -7.83 9.23 4.28
N GLN A 98 -9.05 9.56 3.83
CA GLN A 98 -10.28 9.41 4.61
C GLN A 98 -11.01 8.11 4.29
N SER A 99 -10.92 7.63 3.04
CA SER A 99 -11.41 6.30 2.69
C SER A 99 -10.70 5.73 1.45
N ILE A 100 -10.74 4.40 1.34
CA ILE A 100 -10.16 3.64 0.23
C ILE A 100 -11.30 3.11 -0.63
N LYS A 101 -11.33 3.42 -1.94
CA LYS A 101 -12.33 2.87 -2.86
C LYS A 101 -12.14 1.39 -3.12
N CYS A 102 -10.88 0.95 -3.24
CA CYS A 102 -10.53 -0.41 -3.63
C CYS A 102 -9.12 -0.77 -3.19
N VAL A 103 -8.91 -2.04 -2.86
CA VAL A 103 -7.60 -2.66 -2.65
C VAL A 103 -7.44 -3.80 -3.63
N VAL A 104 -6.35 -3.83 -4.39
CA VAL A 104 -6.08 -4.81 -5.45
C VAL A 104 -4.73 -5.47 -5.21
N GLY A 105 -4.69 -6.80 -5.27
CA GLY A 105 -3.44 -7.55 -5.20
C GLY A 105 -3.63 -9.02 -5.54
N GLY A 106 -2.58 -9.64 -6.07
CA GLY A 106 -2.53 -11.08 -6.40
C GLY A 106 -1.47 -11.80 -5.58
N SER A 107 -1.63 -13.12 -5.37
CA SER A 107 -0.72 -13.93 -4.55
C SER A 107 -0.57 -13.33 -3.13
N PHE A 108 0.64 -13.04 -2.65
CA PHE A 108 0.88 -12.35 -1.38
C PHE A 108 0.25 -10.94 -1.31
N GLY A 109 0.06 -10.28 -2.46
CA GLY A 109 -0.72 -9.05 -2.56
C GLY A 109 -2.22 -9.28 -2.32
N GLY A 110 -2.72 -10.47 -2.67
CA GLY A 110 -4.10 -10.89 -2.38
C GLY A 110 -4.32 -11.18 -0.90
N MET A 111 -3.32 -11.74 -0.21
CA MET A 111 -3.34 -11.90 1.26
C MET A 111 -3.44 -10.54 1.95
N GLN A 112 -2.65 -9.55 1.51
CA GLN A 112 -2.77 -8.16 1.97
C GLN A 112 -4.16 -7.59 1.68
N ALA A 113 -4.73 -7.80 0.48
CA ALA A 113 -6.06 -7.28 0.14
C ALA A 113 -7.20 -7.87 1.00
N VAL A 114 -7.12 -9.16 1.35
CA VAL A 114 -8.07 -9.81 2.29
C VAL A 114 -7.91 -9.23 3.70
N GLU A 115 -6.68 -9.06 4.17
CA GLU A 115 -6.39 -8.49 5.49
C GLU A 115 -6.80 -7.00 5.57
N TYR A 116 -6.66 -6.25 4.48
CA TYR A 116 -7.24 -4.90 4.33
C TYR A 116 -8.76 -4.92 4.51
N ALA A 117 -9.47 -5.87 3.90
CA ALA A 117 -10.92 -5.97 4.06
C ALA A 117 -11.32 -6.31 5.51
N ALA A 118 -10.52 -7.12 6.21
CA ALA A 118 -10.71 -7.42 7.63
C ALA A 118 -10.43 -6.21 8.55
N GLN A 119 -9.43 -5.38 8.22
CA GLN A 119 -9.05 -4.19 8.99
C GLN A 119 -9.74 -2.88 8.55
N ALA A 120 -10.46 -2.85 7.41
CA ALA A 120 -11.01 -1.61 6.85
C ALA A 120 -12.03 -0.90 7.76
N GLY A 121 -12.69 -1.63 8.66
CA GLY A 121 -13.56 -1.06 9.69
C GLY A 121 -12.83 -0.20 10.73
N THR A 122 -11.49 -0.16 10.72
CA THR A 122 -10.65 0.55 11.70
C THR A 122 -10.04 1.86 11.17
N ILE A 123 -10.39 2.30 9.95
CA ILE A 123 -9.93 3.61 9.41
C ILE A 123 -10.57 4.79 10.17
N THR A 124 -11.69 4.57 10.85
CA THR A 124 -12.49 5.59 11.56
C THR A 124 -12.40 5.50 13.10
N SER A 125 -11.24 5.11 13.65
CA SER A 125 -10.96 5.11 15.10
C SER A 125 -9.61 5.72 15.46
#